data_AF-A0A7W7MYK3-F1
#
_entry.id   AF-A0A7W7MYK3-F1
#
_cell.length_a   1.000
_cell.length_b   1.000
_cell.length_c   1.000
_cell.angle_alpha   90.00
_cell.angle_beta   90.00
_cell.angle_gamma   90.00
#
_symmetry.space_group_name_H-M   'P 1'
#
loop_
_entity.id
_entity.type
_entity.pdbx_description
1 polymer ?
#
loop_
_entity_poly.entity_id
_entity_poly.type
_entity_poly.pdbx_seq_one_letter_code
_entity_poly.pdbx_strand_id
1 'polypeptide(L)'
;MTQRARYPSDLSDARWELIEPILTAWRDRRRAGALDIGRPPEHDLRTIMDAVLYVDRTGIPWRYPPARLPALADRLRLLPAVARR
;
A
#
# COMPACT_ATOMS: atom_id res chain seq x y z
N MET A 1 14.72 12.88 6.53
CA MET A 1 13.87 11.97 5.75
C MET A 1 14.76 10.87 5.20
N THR A 2 14.69 9.66 5.76
CA THR A 2 15.57 8.55 5.37
C THR A 2 15.25 8.16 3.93
N GLN A 3 16.21 8.29 3.02
CA GLN A 3 16.03 7.91 1.62
C GLN A 3 15.74 6.42 1.55
N ARG A 4 14.50 6.05 1.24
CA ARG A 4 14.08 4.66 1.15
C ARG A 4 14.71 4.05 -0.10
N ALA A 5 15.34 2.88 0.03
CA ALA A 5 15.79 2.12 -1.14
C ALA A 5 14.57 1.80 -2.00
N ARG A 6 14.54 2.30 -3.24
CA ARG A 6 13.44 2.07 -4.19
C ARG A 6 13.54 0.67 -4.77
N TYR A 7 12.40 0.00 -4.93
CA TYR A 7 12.35 -1.22 -5.75
C TYR A 7 12.31 -0.85 -7.23
N PRO A 8 12.79 -1.73 -8.14
CA PRO A 8 12.63 -1.53 -9.58
C PRO A 8 11.17 -1.39 -10.04
N SER A 9 10.21 -1.84 -9.23
CA SER A 9 8.77 -1.73 -9.43
C SER A 9 8.17 -0.39 -8.98
N ASP A 10 8.92 0.46 -8.27
CA ASP A 10 8.40 1.70 -7.71
C ASP A 10 8.06 2.72 -8.80
N LEU A 11 7.08 3.58 -8.51
CA LEU A 11 6.71 4.64 -9.44
C LEU A 11 7.79 5.72 -9.52
N SER A 12 8.10 6.10 -10.76
CA SER A 12 8.81 7.34 -11.05
C SER A 12 8.00 8.55 -10.58
N ASP A 13 8.69 9.60 -10.14
CA ASP A 13 8.06 10.83 -9.63
C ASP A 13 7.06 11.43 -10.63
N ALA A 14 7.41 11.51 -11.92
CA ALA A 14 6.51 11.99 -12.96
C ALA A 14 5.22 11.16 -13.15
N ARG A 15 5.25 9.85 -12.87
CA ARG A 15 4.04 9.01 -12.92
C ARG A 15 3.22 9.15 -11.65
N TRP A 16 3.90 9.33 -10.51
CA TRP A 16 3.27 9.60 -9.24
C TRP A 16 2.45 10.90 -9.29
N GLU A 17 3.00 11.97 -9.86
CA GLU A 17 2.31 13.26 -10.03
C GLU A 17 0.98 13.15 -10.79
N LEU A 18 0.86 12.20 -11.72
CA LEU A 18 -0.38 11.98 -12.47
C LEU A 18 -1.47 11.28 -11.63
N ILE A 19 -1.09 10.39 -10.71
CA ILE A 19 -2.05 9.56 -9.95
C ILE A 19 -2.35 10.11 -8.56
N GLU A 20 -1.42 10.85 -7.96
CA GLU A 20 -1.52 11.38 -6.60
C GLU A 20 -2.81 12.19 -6.36
N PRO A 21 -3.23 13.10 -7.27
CA PRO A 21 -4.43 13.90 -7.03
C PRO A 21 -5.69 13.02 -6.93
N ILE A 22 -5.75 11.97 -7.73
CA ILE A 22 -6.89 11.04 -7.77
C ILE A 22 -6.96 10.24 -6.47
N LEU A 23 -5.82 9.69 -6.02
CA LEU A 23 -5.74 8.91 -4.80
C LEU A 23 -6.01 9.77 -3.55
N THR A 24 -5.52 11.01 -3.56
CA THR A 24 -5.77 11.96 -2.47
C THR A 24 -7.25 12.32 -2.40
N ALA A 25 -7.86 12.71 -3.52
CA ALA A 25 -9.29 13.02 -3.58
C ALA A 25 -10.17 11.82 -3.16
N TRP A 26 -9.78 10.61 -3.55
CA TRP A 26 -10.45 9.39 -3.10
C TRP A 26 -10.34 9.21 -1.58
N ARG A 27 -9.14 9.40 -1.00
CA ARG A 27 -8.91 9.24 0.45
C ARG A 27 -9.70 10.27 1.25
N ASP A 28 -9.72 11.52 0.81
CA ASP A 28 -10.42 12.60 1.49
C ASP A 28 -11.94 12.37 1.47
N ARG A 29 -12.49 11.95 0.33
CA ARG A 29 -13.90 11.54 0.22
C ARG A 29 -14.23 10.40 1.18
N ARG A 30 -13.34 9.41 1.28
CA ARG A 30 -13.52 8.28 2.19
C ARG A 30 -13.51 8.71 3.65
N ARG A 31 -12.64 9.65 4.01
CA ARG A 31 -12.51 10.17 5.37
C ARG A 31 -13.69 11.05 5.78
N ALA A 32 -14.21 11.86 4.86
CA ALA A 32 -15.36 12.73 5.11
C ALA A 32 -16.63 11.97 5.54
N GLY A 33 -16.81 10.73 5.07
CA GLY A 33 -17.93 9.86 5.45
C GLY A 33 -17.60 8.81 6.52
N ALA A 34 -16.39 8.82 7.08
CA ALA A 34 -15.98 7.81 8.05
C ALA A 34 -16.40 8.20 9.48
N LEU A 35 -16.85 7.22 10.26
CA LEU A 35 -17.20 7.38 11.68
C LEU A 35 -15.98 7.59 12.61
N ASP A 36 -14.78 7.74 12.06
CA ASP A 36 -13.48 7.84 12.76
C ASP A 36 -13.19 6.72 13.81
N ILE A 37 -13.88 5.59 13.68
CA ILE A 37 -13.74 4.39 14.55
C ILE A 37 -12.61 3.44 14.10
N GLY A 38 -11.83 3.81 13.09
CA GLY A 38 -10.80 2.95 12.47
C GLY A 38 -9.37 3.31 12.87
N ARG A 39 -8.43 2.38 12.65
CA ARG A 39 -7.00 2.68 12.82
C ARG A 39 -6.57 3.78 11.83
N PRO A 40 -5.92 4.86 12.29
CA PRO A 40 -5.45 5.92 11.40
C PRO A 40 -4.43 5.37 10.39
N PRO A 41 -4.38 5.91 9.16
CA PRO A 41 -3.37 5.51 8.17
C PRO A 41 -1.97 5.91 8.64
N GLU A 42 -1.07 4.93 8.75
CA GLU A 42 0.34 5.14 9.15
C GLU A 42 1.27 5.39 7.97
N HIS A 43 0.86 5.00 6.77
CA HIS A 43 1.65 5.07 5.56
C HIS A 43 1.05 6.07 4.58
N ASP A 44 1.92 6.81 3.90
CA ASP A 44 1.53 7.70 2.82
C ASP A 44 1.03 6.89 1.59
N LEU A 45 0.27 7.55 0.72
CA LEU A 45 -0.35 6.90 -0.44
C LEU A 45 0.70 6.35 -1.42
N ARG A 46 1.85 7.02 -1.56
CA ARG A 46 2.91 6.59 -2.47
C ARG A 46 3.52 5.28 -1.99
N THR A 47 3.84 5.20 -0.72
CA THR A 47 4.32 3.99 -0.06
C THR A 47 3.38 2.81 -0.28
N ILE A 48 2.07 3.03 -0.18
CA ILE A 48 1.05 2.00 -0.42
C ILE A 48 1.04 1.60 -1.90
N MET A 49 1.06 2.55 -2.83
CA MET A 49 1.05 2.26 -4.26
C MET A 49 2.30 1.53 -4.75
N ASP A 50 3.48 1.96 -4.29
CA ASP A 50 4.74 1.27 -4.60
C ASP A 50 4.70 -0.18 -4.08
N ALA A 51 4.11 -0.41 -2.90
CA ALA A 51 3.94 -1.76 -2.36
C ALA A 51 2.96 -2.62 -3.17
N VAL A 52 1.85 -2.03 -3.65
CA VAL A 52 0.89 -2.73 -4.53
C VAL A 52 1.56 -3.10 -5.85
N LEU A 53 2.29 -2.18 -6.47
CA LEU A 53 2.99 -2.43 -7.74
C LEU A 53 4.10 -3.45 -7.58
N TYR A 54 4.80 -3.43 -6.45
CA TYR A 54 5.77 -4.45 -6.13
C TYR A 54 5.13 -5.85 -6.10
N VAL A 55 4.02 -6.02 -5.37
CA VAL A 55 3.29 -7.31 -5.32
C VAL A 55 2.78 -7.71 -6.70
N ASP A 56 2.19 -6.78 -7.46
CA ASP A 56 1.70 -7.02 -8.82
C ASP A 56 2.81 -7.49 -9.77
N ARG A 57 3.98 -6.84 -9.74
CA ARG A 57 5.09 -7.12 -10.67
C ARG A 57 5.91 -8.33 -10.32
N THR A 58 5.96 -8.71 -9.05
CA THR A 58 6.80 -9.81 -8.57
C THR A 58 6.02 -11.04 -8.16
N GLY A 59 4.69 -10.94 -8.01
CA GLY A 59 3.79 -12.05 -7.72
C GLY A 59 4.00 -12.70 -6.35
N ILE A 60 4.70 -12.04 -5.42
CA ILE A 60 5.24 -12.63 -4.18
C ILE A 60 4.25 -13.58 -3.50
N PRO A 61 4.69 -14.80 -3.14
CA PRO A 61 3.88 -15.70 -2.36
C PRO A 61 3.43 -14.99 -1.07
N TRP A 62 2.12 -14.92 -0.82
CA TRP A 62 1.50 -14.17 0.27
C TRP A 62 2.06 -14.42 1.68
N ARG A 63 2.83 -15.49 1.89
CA ARG A 63 3.50 -15.86 3.14
C ARG A 63 4.98 -15.47 3.24
N TYR A 64 5.58 -14.95 2.17
CA TYR A 64 6.98 -14.54 2.10
C TYR A 64 7.16 -13.09 1.61
N PRO A 65 6.42 -12.09 2.14
CA PRO A 65 6.72 -10.68 1.83
C PRO A 65 8.12 -10.31 2.35
N PRO A 66 8.88 -9.49 1.62
CA PRO A 66 10.15 -8.98 2.12
C PRO A 66 9.92 -8.09 3.33
N ALA A 67 10.87 -8.11 4.27
CA ALA A 67 10.81 -7.36 5.53
C ALA A 67 10.72 -5.82 5.38
N ARG A 68 10.96 -5.29 4.17
CA ARG A 68 10.97 -3.85 3.87
C ARG A 68 9.71 -3.33 3.18
N LEU A 69 8.74 -4.19 2.87
CA LEU A 69 7.42 -3.73 2.44
C LEU A 69 6.75 -3.01 3.63
N PRO A 70 6.04 -1.87 3.46
CA PRO A 70 5.16 -1.37 4.52
C PRO A 70 4.30 -2.53 5.02
N ALA A 71 4.01 -2.56 6.33
CA ALA A 71 3.53 -3.74 7.06
C ALA A 71 2.15 -4.28 6.58
N LEU A 72 2.12 -4.78 5.34
CA LEU A 72 1.09 -5.62 4.75
C LEU A 72 1.17 -7.00 5.41
N ALA A 73 2.40 -7.43 5.74
CA ALA A 73 2.71 -8.71 6.36
C ALA A 73 1.99 -8.91 7.71
N ASP A 74 1.91 -7.87 8.54
CA ASP A 74 1.29 -7.97 9.86
C ASP A 74 -0.25 -8.03 9.79
N ARG A 75 -0.87 -7.50 8.74
CA ARG A 75 -2.34 -7.44 8.60
C ARG A 75 -2.93 -8.62 7.82
N LEU A 76 -2.17 -9.20 6.88
CA LEU A 76 -2.61 -10.41 6.16
C LEU A 76 -2.61 -11.66 7.05
N ARG A 77 -1.86 -11.67 8.15
CA ARG A 77 -1.95 -12.72 9.18
C ARG A 77 -3.29 -12.77 9.91
N LEU A 78 -4.11 -11.72 9.83
CA LEU A 78 -5.41 -11.60 10.52
C LEU A 78 -6.63 -11.89 9.62
N LEU A 79 -6.44 -12.16 8.33
CA LEU A 79 -7.53 -12.65 7.48
C LEU A 79 -7.67 -14.17 7.65
N PRO A 80 -8.80 -14.70 8.15
CA PRO A 80 -9.01 -16.13 8.15
C PRO A 80 -9.10 -16.59 6.69
N ALA A 81 -8.25 -17.56 6.35
CA ALA A 81 -8.20 -18.35 5.13
C ALA A 81 -9.37 -18.18 4.14
N VAL A 82 -9.28 -17.21 3.22
CA VAL A 82 -10.03 -17.24 1.95
C VAL A 82 -9.18 -17.94 0.89
N ALA A 83 -8.67 -19.11 1.24
CA ALA A 83 -7.98 -20.02 0.34
C ALA A 83 -8.49 -21.44 0.60
N ARG A 84 -9.80 -21.62 0.39
CA ARG A 84 -10.40 -22.90 0.01
C ARG A 84 -11.46 -22.62 -1.07
N ARG A 85 -11.00 -22.43 -2.30
CA ARG A 85 -11.52 -23.11 -3.48
C ARG A 85 -10.59 -22.91 -4.66
#